data_AF-A0A6B9ZC91-F1
#
_entry.id   AF-A0A6B9ZC91-F1
#
_cell.length_a   1.000
_cell.length_b   1.000
_cell.length_c   1.000
_cell.angle_alpha   90.00
_cell.angle_beta   90.00
_cell.angle_gamma   90.00
#
_symmetry.space_group_name_H-M   'P 1'
#
loop_
_entity.id
_entity.type
_entity.pdbx_description
1 polymer ?
#
loop_
_entity_poly.entity_id
_entity_poly.type
_entity_poly.pdbx_seq_one_letter_code
_entity_poly.pdbx_strand_id
1 'polypeptide(L)'
;MLNSQISSARDIEALRQAREAFNQNESYVQRWFMFKMATGYAAISILSSIVIISGGILFNHSDFPALTVTLAGAALFTDALGIVYTVWKVILNPRSVPRLEPVIKIP
;
A
#
# COMPACT_ATOMS: atom_id res chain seq x y z
N MET A 1 -2.28 -1.58 53.49
CA MET A 1 -3.54 -1.71 52.74
C MET A 1 -3.78 -0.59 51.72
N LEU A 2 -3.23 0.64 51.88
CA LEU A 2 -3.37 1.72 50.89
C LEU A 2 -2.66 1.44 49.55
N ASN A 3 -1.49 0.77 49.57
CA ASN A 3 -0.70 0.49 48.36
C ASN A 3 -1.37 -0.48 47.37
N SER A 4 -2.23 -1.41 47.81
CA SER A 4 -2.91 -2.35 46.90
C SER A 4 -4.04 -1.68 46.12
N GLN A 5 -4.69 -0.66 46.71
CA GLN A 5 -5.76 0.13 46.08
C GLN A 5 -5.21 1.12 45.03
N ILE A 6 -4.00 1.65 45.26
CA ILE A 6 -3.33 2.54 44.30
C ILE A 6 -2.83 1.74 43.08
N SER A 7 -2.36 0.50 43.28
CA SER A 7 -2.02 -0.39 42.16
C SER A 7 -3.26 -0.65 41.30
N SER A 8 -4.37 -1.08 41.89
CA SER A 8 -5.57 -1.43 41.12
C SER A 8 -6.14 -0.24 40.33
N ALA A 9 -6.19 0.95 40.91
CA ALA A 9 -6.65 2.15 40.20
C ALA A 9 -5.76 2.51 39.01
N ARG A 10 -4.43 2.43 39.20
CA ARG A 10 -3.45 2.73 38.15
C ARG A 10 -3.43 1.66 37.06
N ASP A 11 -3.66 0.40 37.42
CA ASP A 11 -3.76 -0.73 36.49
C ASP A 11 -5.04 -0.65 35.64
N ILE A 12 -6.15 -0.21 36.23
CA ILE A 12 -7.41 0.07 35.50
C ILE A 12 -7.20 1.23 34.51
N GLU A 13 -6.54 2.30 34.93
CA GLU A 13 -6.24 3.46 34.08
C GLU A 13 -5.32 3.09 32.91
N ALA A 14 -4.31 2.24 33.17
CA ALA A 14 -3.43 1.71 32.14
C ALA A 14 -4.18 0.85 31.10
N LEU A 15 -5.13 0.02 31.54
CA LEU A 15 -5.99 -0.75 30.64
C LEU A 15 -6.90 0.15 29.79
N ARG A 16 -7.41 1.25 30.36
CA ARG A 16 -8.20 2.25 29.61
C ARG A 16 -7.35 2.90 28.53
N GLN A 17 -6.15 3.36 28.86
CA GLN A 17 -5.22 3.96 27.90
C GLN A 17 -4.80 2.98 26.80
N ALA A 18 -4.54 1.73 27.16
CA ALA A 18 -4.22 0.67 26.21
C ALA A 18 -5.39 0.40 25.25
N ARG A 19 -6.63 0.39 25.76
CA ARG A 19 -7.85 0.24 24.95
C ARG A 19 -8.04 1.40 23.99
N GLU A 20 -7.85 2.64 24.45
CA GLU A 20 -7.99 3.85 23.64
C GLU A 20 -6.92 3.91 22.54
N ALA A 21 -5.67 3.61 22.88
CA ALA A 21 -4.58 3.53 21.91
C ALA A 21 -4.80 2.42 20.87
N PHE A 22 -5.32 1.26 21.30
CA PHE A 22 -5.67 0.16 20.40
C PHE A 22 -6.76 0.57 19.40
N ASN A 23 -7.86 1.16 19.88
CA ASN A 23 -8.96 1.61 19.03
C ASN A 23 -8.50 2.68 18.02
N GLN A 24 -7.63 3.62 18.44
CA GLN A 24 -7.07 4.61 17.52
C GLN A 24 -6.21 3.96 16.45
N ASN A 25 -5.34 3.02 16.84
CA ASN A 25 -4.48 2.29 15.89
C ASN A 25 -5.29 1.44 14.90
N GLU A 26 -6.35 0.77 15.35
CA GLU A 26 -7.26 0.00 14.50
C GLU A 26 -7.87 0.88 13.39
N SER A 27 -8.38 2.06 13.76
CA SER A 27 -8.96 3.00 12.79
C SER A 27 -7.93 3.54 11.79
N TYR A 28 -6.69 3.77 12.24
CA TYR A 28 -5.60 4.23 11.38
C TYR A 28 -5.18 3.14 10.39
N VAL A 29 -5.02 1.90 10.85
CA VAL A 29 -4.69 0.75 10.01
C VAL A 29 -5.77 0.50 8.96
N GLN A 30 -7.05 0.58 9.35
CA GLN A 30 -8.17 0.38 8.41
C GLN A 30 -8.17 1.45 7.31
N ARG A 31 -8.00 2.73 7.66
CA ARG A 31 -7.93 3.83 6.67
C ARG A 31 -6.73 3.66 5.76
N TRP A 32 -5.56 3.36 6.33
CA TRP A 32 -4.33 3.13 5.57
C TRP A 32 -4.46 1.95 4.60
N PHE A 33 -5.14 0.89 5.01
CA PHE A 33 -5.44 -0.26 4.15
C PHE A 33 -6.37 0.13 2.98
N MET A 34 -7.43 0.90 3.25
CA MET A 34 -8.33 1.40 2.21
C MET A 34 -7.60 2.31 1.22
N PHE A 35 -6.71 3.20 1.69
CA PHE A 35 -5.87 4.01 0.81
C PHE A 35 -4.96 3.17 -0.07
N LYS A 36 -4.27 2.16 0.50
CA LYS A 36 -3.45 1.22 -0.27
C LYS A 36 -4.26 0.53 -1.36
N MET A 37 -5.45 0.04 -1.03
CA MET A 37 -6.33 -0.61 -2.00
C MET A 37 -6.75 0.35 -3.11
N ALA A 38 -7.18 1.57 -2.77
CA ALA A 38 -7.56 2.58 -3.76
C ALA A 38 -6.38 2.92 -4.70
N THR A 39 -5.18 3.11 -4.16
CA THR A 39 -3.98 3.37 -4.97
C THR A 39 -3.62 2.19 -5.88
N GLY A 40 -3.81 0.95 -5.41
CA GLY A 40 -3.59 -0.25 -6.21
C GLY A 40 -4.57 -0.34 -7.39
N TYR A 41 -5.86 -0.14 -7.14
CA TYR A 41 -6.87 -0.13 -8.20
C TYR A 41 -6.65 0.99 -9.22
N ALA A 42 -6.31 2.19 -8.74
CA ALA A 42 -5.99 3.31 -9.62
C ALA A 42 -4.78 3.02 -10.51
N ALA A 43 -3.71 2.43 -9.95
CA ALA A 43 -2.52 2.06 -10.71
C ALA A 43 -2.83 1.01 -11.79
N ILE A 44 -3.63 -0.02 -11.48
CA ILE A 44 -4.06 -1.02 -12.46
C ILE A 44 -4.88 -0.38 -13.58
N SER A 45 -5.81 0.53 -13.24
CA SER A 45 -6.62 1.22 -14.23
C SER A 45 -5.77 2.09 -15.17
N ILE A 46 -4.81 2.84 -14.63
CA ILE A 46 -3.91 3.69 -15.43
C ILE A 46 -3.03 2.84 -16.34
N LEU A 47 -2.40 1.78 -15.81
CA LEU A 47 -1.59 0.85 -16.59
C LEU A 47 -2.39 0.23 -17.74
N SER A 48 -3.61 -0.21 -17.46
CA SER A 48 -4.51 -0.78 -18.48
C SER A 48 -4.79 0.23 -19.60
N SER A 49 -5.07 1.49 -19.25
CA SER A 49 -5.28 2.55 -20.26
C SER A 49 -4.02 2.79 -21.10
N ILE A 50 -2.83 2.82 -20.50
CA ILE A 50 -1.57 3.02 -21.23
C ILE A 50 -1.33 1.87 -22.21
N VAL A 51 -1.57 0.63 -21.78
CA VAL A 51 -1.42 -0.55 -22.64
C VAL A 51 -2.37 -0.50 -23.83
N ILE A 52 -3.65 -0.17 -23.60
CA ILE A 52 -4.65 -0.09 -24.68
C ILE A 52 -4.27 1.01 -25.70
N ILE A 53 -3.93 2.21 -25.22
CA ILE A 53 -3.58 3.34 -26.09
C ILE A 53 -2.29 3.06 -26.86
N SER A 54 -1.24 2.63 -26.16
CA SER A 54 0.06 2.37 -26.77
C SER A 54 0.02 1.18 -27.72
N GLY A 55 -0.72 0.13 -27.35
CA GLY A 55 -0.99 -1.02 -28.22
C GLY A 55 -1.72 -0.60 -29.50
N GLY A 56 -2.76 0.23 -29.39
CA GLY A 56 -3.48 0.77 -30.55
C GLY A 56 -2.58 1.57 -31.49
N ILE A 57 -1.68 2.40 -30.94
CA ILE A 57 -0.69 3.16 -31.72
C ILE A 57 0.30 2.22 -32.42
N LEU A 58 0.79 1.19 -31.75
CA LEU A 58 1.75 0.24 -32.32
C LEU A 58 1.13 -0.62 -33.44
N PHE A 59 -0.12 -1.07 -33.27
CA PHE A 59 -0.82 -1.84 -34.30
C PHE A 59 -1.12 -0.99 -35.55
N ASN A 60 -1.48 0.29 -35.37
CA ASN A 60 -1.74 1.23 -36.47
C ASN A 60 -0.56 2.18 -36.75
N HIS A 61 0.68 1.68 -36.62
CA HIS A 61 1.90 2.49 -36.71
C HIS A 61 2.05 3.30 -38.02
N SER A 62 1.38 2.92 -39.11
CA SER A 62 1.38 3.65 -40.38
C SER A 62 0.65 4.99 -40.31
N ASP A 63 -0.33 5.12 -39.42
CA ASP A 63 -1.22 6.29 -39.31
C ASP A 63 -0.66 7.33 -38.33
N PHE A 64 0.39 6.98 -37.60
CA PHE A 64 0.98 7.81 -36.57
C PHE A 64 2.41 8.26 -36.93
N PRO A 65 2.79 9.49 -36.55
CA PRO A 65 4.17 9.96 -36.70
C PRO A 65 5.16 9.03 -36.01
N ALA A 66 6.34 8.83 -36.61
CA ALA A 66 7.40 7.96 -36.07
C ALA A 66 7.77 8.32 -34.61
N LEU A 67 7.73 9.60 -34.25
CA LEU A 67 7.95 10.07 -32.89
C LEU A 67 6.91 9.50 -31.91
N THR A 68 5.63 9.52 -32.28
CA THR A 68 4.51 9.02 -31.46
C THR A 68 4.62 7.52 -31.24
N VAL A 69 4.96 6.76 -32.29
CA VAL A 69 5.17 5.31 -32.20
C VAL A 69 6.36 4.99 -31.29
N THR A 70 7.44 5.75 -31.40
CA THR A 70 8.63 5.58 -30.54
C THR A 70 8.33 5.86 -29.08
N LEU A 71 7.58 6.93 -28.79
CA LEU A 71 7.15 7.26 -27.43
C LEU A 71 6.19 6.21 -26.85
N ALA A 72 5.25 5.71 -27.64
CA ALA A 72 4.35 4.63 -27.23
C ALA A 72 5.11 3.33 -26.91
N GLY A 73 6.10 2.97 -27.75
CA GLY A 73 6.98 1.83 -27.49
C GLY A 73 7.82 2.01 -26.23
N ALA A 74 8.39 3.20 -26.01
CA ALA A 74 9.17 3.51 -24.82
C ALA A 74 8.31 3.48 -23.53
N ALA A 75 7.07 3.96 -23.60
CA ALA A 75 6.12 3.88 -22.50
C ALA A 75 5.81 2.43 -22.11
N LEU A 76 5.47 1.58 -23.09
CA LEU A 76 5.22 0.15 -22.86
C LEU A 76 6.44 -0.58 -22.27
N PHE A 77 7.63 -0.26 -22.78
CA PHE A 77 8.86 -0.87 -22.26
C PHE A 77 9.13 -0.45 -20.81
N THR A 78 8.93 0.82 -20.49
CA THR A 78 9.09 1.34 -19.13
C THR A 78 8.08 0.71 -18.17
N ASP A 79 6.82 0.56 -18.59
CA ASP A 79 5.78 -0.09 -17.80
C ASP A 79 6.11 -1.57 -17.53
N ALA A 80 6.62 -2.30 -18.53
CA ALA A 80 7.06 -3.68 -18.35
C ALA A 80 8.19 -3.80 -17.31
N LEU A 81 9.19 -2.92 -17.38
CA LEU A 81 10.25 -2.86 -16.37
C LEU A 81 9.70 -2.50 -14.99
N GLY A 82 8.77 -1.54 -14.93
CA GLY A 82 8.11 -1.13 -13.69
C GLY A 82 7.36 -2.27 -13.02
N ILE A 83 6.61 -3.07 -13.78
CA ILE A 83 5.91 -4.25 -13.26
C ILE A 83 6.90 -5.29 -12.74
N VAL A 84 7.93 -5.64 -13.52
CA VAL A 84 8.96 -6.61 -13.10
C VAL A 84 9.64 -6.16 -11.81
N TYR A 85 10.06 -4.89 -11.73
CA TYR A 85 10.68 -4.33 -10.53
C TYR A 85 9.74 -4.37 -9.32
N THR A 86 8.47 -4.04 -9.53
CA THR A 86 7.46 -4.02 -8.46
C THR A 86 7.19 -5.43 -7.94
N VAL A 87 7.01 -6.41 -8.82
CA VAL A 87 6.84 -7.82 -8.42
C VAL A 87 8.06 -8.30 -7.63
N TRP A 88 9.26 -8.03 -8.15
CA TRP A 88 10.50 -8.43 -7.49
C TRP A 88 10.68 -7.79 -6.10
N LYS A 89 10.38 -6.50 -5.96
CA LYS A 89 10.69 -5.75 -4.73
C LYS A 89 9.56 -5.72 -3.71
N VAL A 90 8.30 -5.74 -4.15
CA VAL A 90 7.14 -5.50 -3.28
C VAL A 90 6.46 -6.82 -2.89
N ILE A 91 6.28 -7.73 -3.86
CA ILE A 91 5.61 -9.01 -3.62
C ILE A 91 6.57 -10.02 -2.99
N LEU A 92 7.82 -10.09 -3.47
CA LEU A 92 8.80 -11.06 -2.94
C LEU A 92 9.52 -10.58 -1.67
N ASN A 93 9.33 -9.33 -1.23
CA ASN A 93 9.96 -8.82 -0.01
C ASN A 93 9.02 -8.94 1.20
N PRO A 94 9.30 -9.83 2.17
CA PRO A 94 8.42 -10.11 3.30
C PRO A 94 8.28 -8.95 4.31
N ARG A 95 9.02 -7.85 4.15
CA ARG A 95 8.91 -6.64 5.01
C ARG A 95 7.73 -5.73 4.66
N SER A 96 7.00 -5.98 3.58
CA SER A 96 5.88 -5.14 3.11
C SER A 96 4.55 -5.43 3.82
N VAL A 97 4.46 -6.55 4.56
CA VAL A 97 3.28 -6.92 5.35
C VAL A 97 3.38 -6.25 6.73
N PRO A 98 2.45 -5.35 7.11
CA PRO A 98 2.43 -4.80 8.45
C PRO A 98 2.13 -5.93 9.42
N ARG A 99 3.13 -6.35 10.21
CA ARG A 99 2.88 -7.21 11.38
C ARG A 99 2.14 -6.37 12.41
N LEU A 100 0.97 -6.85 12.83
CA LEU A 100 0.30 -6.37 14.04
C LEU A 100 1.18 -6.80 15.22
N GLU A 101 2.12 -5.96 15.62
CA GLU A 101 2.87 -6.20 16.85
C GLU A 101 1.96 -5.86 18.05
N PRO A 102 1.76 -6.80 19.00
CA PRO A 102 0.99 -6.51 20.19
C PRO A 102 1.69 -5.42 21.00
N VAL A 103 0.96 -4.34 21.30
CA VAL A 103 1.45 -3.17 22.08
C VAL A 103 1.72 -3.53 23.55
N ILE A 104 1.47 -4.78 23.97
CA ILE A 104 1.66 -5.22 25.34
C ILE A 104 3.12 -5.66 25.53
N LYS A 105 4.00 -4.70 25.86
CA LYS A 105 5.25 -5.01 26.54
C LYS A 105 4.93 -5.16 28.03
N ILE A 106 4.66 -6.39 28.46
CA ILE A 106 4.59 -6.72 29.88
C ILE A 106 6.05 -6.96 30.34
N PRO A 107 6.57 -6.21 31.33
CA PRO A 107 7.86 -6.49 31.94
C PRO A 107 7.87 -7.77 32.77
#